data_AF-A0A972LBX4-F1
#
_entry.id   AF-A0A972LBX4-F1
#
_cell.length_a   1.000
_cell.length_b   1.000
_cell.length_c   1.000
_cell.angle_alpha   90.00
_cell.angle_beta   90.00
_cell.angle_gamma   90.00
#
_symmetry.space_group_name_H-M   'P 1'
#
loop_
_entity.id
_entity.type
_entity.pdbx_description
1 polymer ?
#
loop_
_entity_poly.entity_id
_entity_poly.type
_entity_poly.pdbx_seq_one_letter_code
_entity_poly.pdbx_strand_id
1 'polypeptide(L)'
;MSERSNIEVVKASPLAVDLMDEQSAALADIIDIETLNDGAVLIREGHVDHRLYVVISGELAVTKQSGGGETMTLHCLNAGDLAGAMGFVDGLEHSATLISSGKTEVFSIERQRLEALIATQGELVYQVMRAIIRTGHNIVRRMNNQHVELTNYINRQSGRY
;
A
#
# COMPACT_ATOMS: atom_id res chain seq x y z
N MET A 1 27.79 1.62 0.86
CA MET A 1 26.32 1.66 1.00
C MET A 1 25.89 0.22 1.00
N SER A 2 25.50 -0.36 2.15
CA SER A 2 25.07 -1.75 2.20
C SER A 2 23.83 -1.89 1.34
N GLU A 3 23.94 -2.65 0.26
CA GLU A 3 22.82 -3.20 -0.48
C GLU A 3 22.00 -4.00 0.53
N ARG A 4 20.82 -3.49 0.91
CA ARG A 4 19.90 -4.27 1.77
C ARG A 4 19.50 -5.50 0.99
N SER A 5 19.51 -6.66 1.64
CA SER A 5 19.09 -7.88 0.99
C SER A 5 17.58 -7.86 0.76
N ASN A 6 17.11 -8.22 -0.44
CA ASN A 6 15.68 -8.28 -0.78
C ASN A 6 14.89 -9.12 0.25
N ILE A 7 15.49 -10.19 0.76
CA ILE A 7 14.85 -11.05 1.75
C ILE A 7 14.62 -10.34 3.10
N GLU A 8 15.51 -9.42 3.49
CA GLU A 8 15.37 -8.68 4.75
C GLU A 8 14.22 -7.68 4.67
N VAL A 9 14.08 -6.97 3.53
CA VAL A 9 12.98 -6.02 3.34
C VAL A 9 11.64 -6.74 3.21
N VAL A 10 11.60 -7.91 2.56
CA VAL A 10 10.39 -8.74 2.51
C VAL A 10 10.00 -9.21 3.91
N LYS A 11 10.95 -9.77 4.68
CA LYS A 11 10.68 -10.26 6.03
C LYS A 11 10.21 -9.17 7.00
N ALA A 12 10.64 -7.93 6.80
CA ALA A 12 10.19 -6.79 7.58
C ALA A 12 8.79 -6.26 7.16
N SER A 13 8.25 -6.70 6.02
CA SER A 13 6.97 -6.22 5.49
C SER A 13 5.77 -6.96 6.08
N PRO A 14 4.56 -6.37 6.02
CA PRO A 14 3.34 -7.09 6.40
C PRO A 14 3.02 -8.29 5.50
N LEU A 15 3.63 -8.41 4.33
CA LEU A 15 3.42 -9.53 3.42
C LEU A 15 4.03 -10.83 3.98
N ALA A 16 5.06 -10.72 4.81
CA ALA A 16 5.79 -11.87 5.35
C ALA A 16 5.23 -12.43 6.66
N VAL A 17 4.15 -11.85 7.22
CA VAL A 17 3.59 -12.23 8.54
C VAL A 17 3.29 -13.72 8.64
N ASP A 18 2.77 -14.31 7.57
CA ASP A 18 2.39 -15.72 7.53
C ASP A 18 3.38 -16.56 6.68
N LEU A 19 4.52 -16.00 6.23
CA LEU A 19 5.45 -16.67 5.32
C LEU A 19 6.57 -17.40 6.06
N MET A 20 6.91 -18.58 5.57
CA MET A 20 8.14 -19.27 5.96
C MET A 20 9.38 -18.64 5.30
N ASP A 21 10.57 -19.02 5.75
CA ASP A 21 11.83 -18.49 5.21
C ASP A 21 11.99 -18.76 3.71
N GLU A 22 11.66 -19.96 3.25
CA GLU A 22 11.71 -20.34 1.84
C GLU A 22 10.71 -19.53 0.99
N GLN A 23 9.52 -19.29 1.52
CA GLN A 23 8.48 -18.49 0.87
C GLN A 23 8.87 -17.00 0.82
N SER A 24 9.52 -16.50 1.87
CA SER A 24 10.06 -15.14 1.91
C SER A 24 11.19 -14.95 0.89
N ALA A 25 12.05 -15.97 0.72
CA ALA A 25 13.08 -15.96 -0.31
C ALA A 25 12.49 -15.95 -1.71
N ALA A 26 11.49 -16.80 -1.98
CA ALA A 26 10.83 -16.83 -3.28
C ALA A 26 10.08 -15.52 -3.61
N LEU A 27 9.48 -14.88 -2.60
CA LEU A 27 8.88 -13.55 -2.77
C LEU A 27 9.96 -12.48 -3.03
N ALA A 28 11.11 -12.57 -2.36
CA ALA A 28 12.24 -11.67 -2.55
C ALA A 28 12.88 -11.74 -3.95
N ASP A 29 12.76 -12.88 -4.63
CA ASP A 29 13.22 -13.05 -6.02
C ASP A 29 12.32 -12.33 -7.04
N ILE A 30 11.09 -11.99 -6.64
CA ILE A 30 10.11 -11.34 -7.53
C ILE A 30 9.84 -9.87 -7.22
N ILE A 31 10.57 -9.28 -6.27
CA ILE A 31 10.43 -7.86 -5.94
C ILE A 31 11.43 -7.00 -6.69
N ASP A 32 11.05 -5.74 -6.93
CA ASP A 32 11.96 -4.70 -7.41
C ASP A 32 11.96 -3.54 -6.41
N ILE A 33 13.14 -3.06 -6.01
CA ILE A 33 13.29 -1.92 -5.10
C ILE A 33 13.50 -0.66 -5.92
N GLU A 34 12.76 0.40 -5.60
CA GLU A 34 12.93 1.72 -6.20
C GLU A 34 13.02 2.81 -5.13
N THR A 35 13.78 3.87 -5.45
CA THR A 35 13.89 5.06 -4.62
C THR A 35 13.23 6.25 -5.32
N LEU A 36 12.31 6.88 -4.62
CA LEU A 36 11.57 8.04 -5.03
C LEU A 36 12.20 9.31 -4.42
N ASN A 37 12.37 10.33 -5.25
CA ASN A 37 12.74 11.66 -4.77
C ASN A 37 11.49 12.38 -4.23
N ASP A 38 11.71 13.42 -3.43
CA ASP A 38 10.63 14.29 -2.94
C ASP A 38 9.76 14.80 -4.10
N GLY A 39 8.43 14.72 -3.92
CA GLY A 39 7.44 15.10 -4.93
C GLY A 39 7.27 14.10 -6.09
N ALA A 40 8.00 12.98 -6.13
CA ALA A 40 7.81 11.97 -7.17
C ALA A 40 6.45 11.28 -7.04
N VAL A 41 5.72 11.15 -8.14
CA VAL A 41 4.43 10.47 -8.19
C VAL A 41 4.65 8.98 -8.40
N LEU A 42 4.22 8.15 -7.45
CA LEU A 42 4.28 6.70 -7.55
C LEU A 42 3.05 6.14 -8.27
N ILE A 43 1.86 6.56 -7.84
CA ILE A 43 0.57 6.13 -8.40
C ILE A 43 -0.25 7.37 -8.75
N ARG A 44 -0.98 7.32 -9.87
CA ARG A 44 -1.93 8.37 -10.29
C ARG A 44 -3.37 7.91 -10.12
N GLU A 45 -4.20 8.80 -9.59
CA GLU A 45 -5.66 8.60 -9.55
C GLU A 45 -6.21 8.38 -10.98
N GLY A 46 -7.15 7.46 -11.12
CA GLY A 46 -7.78 7.12 -12.41
C GLY A 46 -6.88 6.29 -13.35
N HIS A 47 -5.68 5.92 -12.92
CA HIS A 47 -4.80 5.04 -13.69
C HIS A 47 -4.87 3.62 -13.15
N VAL A 48 -4.74 2.65 -14.06
CA VAL A 48 -4.53 1.25 -13.72
C VAL A 48 -3.03 1.00 -13.59
N ASP A 49 -2.62 0.42 -12.47
CA ASP A 49 -1.30 -0.15 -12.26
C ASP A 49 -1.47 -1.58 -11.73
N HIS A 50 -0.61 -2.48 -12.18
CA HIS A 50 -0.63 -3.89 -11.81
C HIS A 50 0.46 -4.23 -10.80
N ARG A 51 0.90 -3.24 -10.02
CA ARG A 51 1.93 -3.38 -8.99
C ARG A 51 1.36 -3.16 -7.60
N LEU A 52 1.80 -4.02 -6.69
CA LEU A 52 1.66 -3.82 -5.26
C LEU A 52 2.94 -3.20 -4.75
N TYR A 53 2.85 -2.15 -3.93
CA TYR A 53 4.01 -1.50 -3.33
C TYR A 53 3.98 -1.64 -1.82
N VAL A 54 5.17 -1.71 -1.22
CA VAL A 54 5.36 -1.62 0.23
C VAL A 54 6.41 -0.56 0.53
N VAL A 55 6.10 0.35 1.44
CA VAL A 55 7.04 1.39 1.88
C VAL A 55 8.12 0.75 2.75
N ILE A 56 9.37 0.83 2.32
CA ILE A 56 10.54 0.39 3.11
C ILE A 56 10.96 1.49 4.07
N SER A 57 11.04 2.73 3.59
CA SER A 57 11.37 3.91 4.40
C SER A 57 10.86 5.19 3.73
N GLY A 58 10.69 6.27 4.51
CA GLY A 58 10.09 7.52 4.03
C GLY A 58 8.57 7.51 4.17
N GLU A 59 7.91 8.35 3.36
CA GLU A 59 6.47 8.61 3.45
C GLU A 59 5.86 8.83 2.05
N LEU A 60 4.67 8.29 1.84
CA LEU A 60 3.84 8.59 0.66
C LEU A 60 2.56 9.32 1.08
N ALA A 61 2.36 10.52 0.56
CA ALA A 61 1.09 11.24 0.71
C ALA A 61 0.03 10.67 -0.23
N VAL A 62 -1.10 10.26 0.33
CA VAL A 62 -2.32 9.88 -0.40
C VAL A 62 -3.12 11.15 -0.67
N THR A 63 -3.22 11.53 -1.93
CA THR A 63 -3.79 12.82 -2.34
C THR A 63 -4.96 12.64 -3.30
N LYS A 64 -5.91 13.58 -3.25
CA LYS A 64 -7.05 13.62 -4.16
C LYS A 64 -7.29 15.05 -4.63
N GLN A 65 -7.71 15.22 -5.87
CA GLN A 65 -8.14 16.53 -6.37
C GLN A 65 -9.54 16.85 -5.82
N SER A 66 -9.67 18.00 -5.16
CA SER A 66 -10.95 18.57 -4.78
C SER A 66 -11.62 19.22 -5.99
N GLY A 67 -12.95 19.37 -5.96
CA GLY A 67 -13.73 19.97 -7.06
C GLY A 67 -13.34 21.41 -7.43
N GLY A 68 -12.55 22.09 -6.58
CA GLY A 68 -12.00 23.42 -6.84
C GLY A 68 -10.58 23.44 -7.44
N GLY A 69 -9.99 22.28 -7.78
CA GLY A 69 -8.61 22.18 -8.27
C GLY A 69 -7.53 22.20 -7.19
N GLU A 70 -7.92 22.19 -5.91
CA GLU A 70 -7.00 22.06 -4.79
C GLU A 70 -6.68 20.59 -4.50
N THR A 71 -5.41 20.27 -4.28
CA THR A 71 -4.98 18.92 -3.90
C THR A 71 -5.09 18.76 -2.38
N MET A 72 -5.89 17.80 -1.94
CA MET A 72 -6.07 17.48 -0.52
C MET A 72 -5.35 16.19 -0.16
N THR A 73 -4.50 16.24 0.85
CA THR A 73 -3.89 15.04 1.46
C THR A 73 -4.92 14.36 2.36
N LEU A 74 -5.30 13.14 2.00
CA LEU A 74 -6.26 12.32 2.75
C LEU A 74 -5.59 11.54 3.87
N HIS A 75 -4.36 11.08 3.61
CA HIS A 75 -3.62 10.19 4.50
C HIS A 75 -2.14 10.16 4.13
N CYS A 76 -1.27 9.67 5.02
CA CYS A 76 0.14 9.40 4.74
C CYS A 76 0.45 7.93 5.03
N LEU A 77 1.09 7.26 4.08
CA LEU A 77 1.60 5.89 4.22
C LEU A 77 3.06 5.96 4.68
N ASN A 78 3.40 5.17 5.70
CA ASN A 78 4.72 5.11 6.32
C ASN A 78 5.38 3.76 6.06
N ALA A 79 6.62 3.60 6.51
CA ALA A 79 7.33 2.32 6.46
C ALA A 79 6.47 1.16 7.00
N GLY A 80 6.34 0.11 6.19
CA GLY A 80 5.47 -1.04 6.43
C GLY A 80 4.08 -0.94 5.81
N ASP A 81 3.62 0.23 5.35
CA ASP A 81 2.30 0.34 4.71
C ASP A 81 2.31 -0.16 3.26
N LEU A 82 1.16 -0.70 2.83
CA LEU A 82 0.94 -1.13 1.45
C LEU A 82 0.32 0.00 0.63
N ALA A 83 0.76 0.14 -0.61
CA ALA A 83 0.24 1.05 -1.61
C ALA A 83 -0.21 0.28 -2.87
N GLY A 84 -1.25 0.77 -3.55
CA GLY A 84 -1.77 0.17 -4.79
C GLY A 84 -2.54 -1.15 -4.61
N ALA A 85 -2.70 -1.64 -3.37
CA ALA A 85 -3.18 -3.00 -3.11
C ALA A 85 -4.55 -3.35 -3.70
N MET A 86 -5.50 -2.42 -3.74
CA MET A 86 -6.84 -2.70 -4.30
C MET A 86 -6.78 -2.87 -5.82
N GLY A 87 -6.20 -1.90 -6.54
CA GLY A 87 -6.02 -2.00 -8.00
C GLY A 87 -5.14 -3.17 -8.43
N PHE A 88 -4.17 -3.56 -7.60
CA PHE A 88 -3.40 -4.79 -7.81
C PHE A 88 -4.29 -6.04 -7.80
N VAL A 89 -5.24 -6.15 -6.87
CA VAL A 89 -6.10 -7.32 -6.69
C VAL A 89 -7.21 -7.39 -7.73
N ASP A 90 -7.95 -6.30 -7.94
CA ASP A 90 -9.15 -6.30 -8.79
C ASP A 90 -8.91 -5.76 -10.21
N GLY A 91 -7.74 -5.17 -10.47
CA GLY A 91 -7.39 -4.60 -11.76
C GLY A 91 -8.10 -3.29 -12.08
N LEU A 92 -8.73 -2.65 -11.10
CA LEU A 92 -9.43 -1.38 -11.27
C LEU A 92 -8.49 -0.19 -11.12
N GLU A 93 -8.96 0.98 -11.55
CA GLU A 93 -8.24 2.25 -11.41
C GLU A 93 -8.00 2.64 -9.95
N HIS A 94 -6.87 3.29 -9.68
CA HIS A 94 -6.58 3.81 -8.36
C HIS A 94 -7.47 4.99 -7.98
N SER A 95 -7.93 5.00 -6.73
CA SER A 95 -8.88 5.98 -6.19
C SER A 95 -8.25 7.29 -5.70
N ALA A 96 -6.92 7.36 -5.69
CA ALA A 96 -6.12 8.48 -5.22
C ALA A 96 -4.71 8.47 -5.85
N THR A 97 -4.05 9.63 -5.85
CA THR A 97 -2.66 9.79 -6.29
C THR A 97 -1.72 9.63 -5.09
N LEU A 98 -0.62 8.89 -5.26
CA LEU A 98 0.42 8.73 -4.23
C LEU A 98 1.68 9.50 -4.63
N ILE A 99 2.13 10.37 -3.75
CA ILE A 99 3.28 11.25 -3.97
C ILE A 99 4.28 11.06 -2.83
N SER A 100 5.56 10.94 -3.16
CA SER A 100 6.63 10.89 -2.16
C SER A 100 6.73 12.20 -1.38
N SER A 101 6.71 12.10 -0.06
CA SER A 101 6.91 13.19 0.89
C SER A 101 8.31 13.05 1.47
N GLY A 102 9.28 13.73 0.87
CA GLY A 102 10.70 13.49 1.07
C GLY A 102 11.23 12.29 0.27
N LYS A 103 12.45 11.85 0.60
CA LYS A 103 13.08 10.66 -0.02
C LYS A 103 12.43 9.40 0.53
N THR A 104 11.85 8.59 -0.36
CA THR A 104 11.11 7.37 0.01
C THR A 104 11.65 6.18 -0.77
N GLU A 105 11.72 5.04 -0.11
CA GLU A 105 12.15 3.78 -0.71
C GLU A 105 10.99 2.79 -0.60
N VAL A 106 10.67 2.13 -1.70
CA VAL A 106 9.60 1.13 -1.77
C VAL A 106 10.12 -0.11 -2.46
N PHE A 107 9.54 -1.28 -2.16
CA PHE A 107 9.61 -2.39 -3.08
C PHE A 107 8.26 -2.60 -3.75
N SER A 108 8.29 -3.16 -4.95
CA SER A 108 7.11 -3.47 -5.75
C SER A 108 7.06 -4.95 -6.13
N ILE A 109 5.86 -5.46 -6.35
CA ILE A 109 5.59 -6.80 -6.89
C ILE A 109 4.64 -6.62 -8.07
N GLU A 110 5.04 -7.07 -9.25
CA GLU A 110 4.15 -7.12 -10.42
C GLU A 110 3.16 -8.28 -10.30
N ARG A 111 1.89 -8.03 -10.64
CA ARG A 111 0.81 -9.03 -10.51
C ARG A 111 1.13 -10.31 -11.25
N GLN A 112 1.64 -10.19 -12.46
CA GLN A 112 2.01 -11.35 -13.28
C GLN A 112 3.14 -12.18 -12.66
N ARG A 113 4.12 -11.56 -11.99
CA ARG A 113 5.22 -12.28 -11.30
C ARG A 113 4.68 -13.07 -10.11
N LEU A 114 3.75 -12.50 -9.35
CA LEU A 114 3.09 -13.21 -8.25
C LEU A 114 2.18 -14.34 -8.77
N GLU A 115 1.37 -14.09 -9.80
CA GLU A 115 0.48 -15.08 -10.41
C GLU A 115 1.25 -16.26 -11.01
N ALA A 116 2.45 -16.05 -11.54
CA ALA A 116 3.30 -17.12 -12.04
C ALA A 116 3.69 -18.14 -10.95
N LEU A 117 3.68 -17.73 -9.66
CA LEU A 117 3.95 -18.61 -8.53
C LEU A 117 2.75 -19.49 -8.15
N ILE A 118 1.54 -19.29 -8.71
CA ILE A 118 0.35 -20.07 -8.35
C ILE A 118 0.57 -21.58 -8.58
N ALA A 119 1.22 -21.94 -9.69
CA ALA A 119 1.39 -23.34 -10.08
C ALA A 119 2.41 -24.10 -9.19
N THR A 120 3.40 -23.40 -8.65
CA THR A 120 4.54 -24.00 -7.93
C THR A 120 4.53 -23.70 -6.43
N GLN A 121 3.99 -22.55 -6.04
CA GLN A 121 3.99 -22.03 -4.67
C GLN A 121 2.62 -21.38 -4.32
N GLY A 122 1.52 -22.06 -4.64
CA GLY A 122 0.16 -21.54 -4.41
C GLY A 122 -0.13 -21.12 -2.95
N GLU A 123 0.51 -21.77 -1.97
CA GLU A 123 0.39 -21.38 -0.55
C GLU A 123 1.00 -20.00 -0.27
N LEU A 124 2.16 -19.68 -0.86
CA LEU A 124 2.78 -18.34 -0.78
C LEU A 124 1.83 -17.30 -1.36
N VAL A 125 1.28 -17.55 -2.56
CA VAL A 125 0.35 -16.61 -3.21
C VAL A 125 -0.88 -16.39 -2.32
N TYR A 126 -1.45 -17.45 -1.76
CA TYR A 126 -2.56 -17.36 -0.83
C TYR A 126 -2.22 -16.54 0.43
N GLN A 127 -1.05 -16.75 1.03
CA GLN A 127 -0.58 -15.98 2.18
C GLN A 127 -0.40 -14.48 1.86
N VAL A 128 0.17 -14.14 0.69
CA VAL A 128 0.29 -12.75 0.23
C VAL A 128 -1.10 -12.12 0.06
N MET A 129 -2.04 -12.84 -0.55
CA MET A 129 -3.43 -12.36 -0.68
C MET A 129 -4.10 -12.16 0.69
N ARG A 130 -3.86 -13.06 1.66
CA ARG A 130 -4.34 -12.86 3.04
C ARG A 130 -3.74 -11.60 3.67
N ALA A 131 -2.46 -11.32 3.45
CA ALA A 131 -1.82 -10.10 3.94
C ALA A 131 -2.46 -8.84 3.34
N ILE A 132 -2.75 -8.84 2.04
CA ILE A 132 -3.47 -7.74 1.37
C ILE A 132 -4.86 -7.53 1.98
N ILE A 133 -5.64 -8.60 2.15
CA ILE A 133 -6.98 -8.52 2.75
C ILE A 133 -6.92 -8.03 4.20
N ARG A 134 -5.92 -8.44 4.98
CA ARG A 134 -5.69 -7.97 6.34
C ARG A 134 -5.44 -6.46 6.37
N THR A 135 -4.63 -5.95 5.44
CA THR A 135 -4.39 -4.51 5.29
C THR A 135 -5.67 -3.78 4.89
N GLY A 136 -6.44 -4.29 3.93
CA GLY A 136 -7.74 -3.75 3.55
C GLY A 136 -8.72 -3.68 4.71
N HIS A 137 -8.78 -4.73 5.54
CA HIS A 137 -9.60 -4.75 6.76
C HIS A 137 -9.23 -3.65 7.74
N ASN A 138 -7.92 -3.41 7.95
CA ASN A 138 -7.44 -2.35 8.82
C ASN A 138 -7.82 -0.95 8.28
N ILE A 139 -7.72 -0.74 6.97
CA ILE A 139 -8.12 0.52 6.32
C ILE A 139 -9.61 0.78 6.51
N VAL A 140 -10.47 -0.21 6.23
CA VAL A 140 -11.93 -0.09 6.41
C VAL A 140 -12.29 0.18 7.85
N ARG A 141 -11.69 -0.55 8.80
CA ARG A 141 -11.92 -0.33 10.23
C ARG A 141 -11.53 1.08 10.67
N ARG A 142 -10.37 1.57 10.22
CA ARG A 142 -9.93 2.95 10.51
C ARG A 142 -10.90 3.97 9.93
N MET A 143 -11.29 3.82 8.68
CA MET A 143 -12.21 4.72 7.98
C MET A 143 -13.57 4.78 8.69
N ASN A 144 -14.11 3.62 9.11
CA ASN A 144 -15.37 3.56 9.86
C ASN A 144 -15.27 4.28 11.21
N ASN A 145 -14.15 4.13 11.94
CA ASN A 145 -13.94 4.84 13.20
C ASN A 145 -13.89 6.36 12.99
N GLN A 146 -13.16 6.82 11.98
CA GLN A 146 -13.09 8.25 11.62
C GLN A 146 -14.46 8.81 11.22
N HIS A 147 -15.25 8.04 10.47
CA HIS A 147 -16.61 8.43 10.10
C HIS A 147 -17.52 8.60 11.32
N VAL A 148 -17.45 7.69 12.29
CA VAL A 148 -18.21 7.78 13.55
C VAL A 148 -17.80 9.03 14.35
N GLU A 149 -16.50 9.30 14.46
CA GLU A 149 -15.98 10.49 15.16
C GLU A 149 -16.47 11.78 14.51
N LEU A 150 -16.38 11.90 13.18
CA LEU A 150 -16.85 13.06 12.44
C LEU A 150 -18.36 13.27 12.61
N THR A 151 -19.15 12.19 12.52
CA THR A 151 -20.61 12.24 12.71
C THR A 151 -20.95 12.74 14.12
N ASN A 152 -20.26 12.23 15.14
CA ASN A 152 -20.44 12.67 16.52
C ASN A 152 -20.07 14.15 16.72
N TYR A 153 -19.01 14.62 16.07
CA TYR A 153 -18.59 16.02 16.11
C TYR A 153 -19.66 16.95 15.50
N ILE A 154 -20.15 16.63 14.30
CA ILE A 154 -21.19 17.41 13.61
C ILE A 154 -22.48 17.44 14.43
N ASN A 155 -22.88 16.30 14.99
CA ASN A 155 -24.08 16.22 15.82
C ASN A 155 -23.95 17.02 17.13
N ARG A 156 -22.78 17.03 17.76
CA ARG A 156 -22.52 17.85 18.96
C ARG A 156 -22.50 19.35 18.66
N GLN A 157 -22.01 19.77 17.49
CA GLN A 157 -22.05 21.18 17.09
C GLN A 157 -23.43 21.64 16.60
N SER A 158 -24.22 20.72 16.04
CA SER A 158 -25.59 20.99 15.58
C SER A 158 -26.62 20.92 16.71
N GLY A 159 -26.26 20.33 17.85
CA GLY A 159 -27.06 20.30 19.08
C GLY A 159 -27.02 21.62 19.86
N ARG A 160 -27.62 22.68 19.32
CA ARG A 160 -28.33 23.66 20.15
C ARG A 160 -29.67 23.04 20.49
N TYR A 161 -29.83 22.53 21.71
CA TYR A 161 -31.00 22.58 22.61
C TYR A 161 -30.75 21.64 23.79
#